data_AF-A0AAW9NDH1-F1
#
_entry.id   AF-A0AAW9NDH1-F1
#
_cell.length_a   1.000
_cell.length_b   1.000
_cell.length_c   1.000
_cell.angle_alpha   90.00
_cell.angle_beta   90.00
_cell.angle_gamma   90.00
#
_symmetry.space_group_name_H-M   'P 1'
#
loop_
_entity.id
_entity.type
_entity.pdbx_description
1 polymer ?
#
loop_
_entity_poly.entity_id
_entity_poly.type
_entity_poly.pdbx_seq_one_letter_code
_entity_poly.pdbx_strand_id
1 'polypeptide(L)' 'MTAAMVIPGAESVFLPGNSIGILICHGFNGTPQSVRYLGEKFAAKGFTVFAP' A
#
# COMPACT_ATOMS: atom_id res chain seq x y z
N MET A 1 -24.73 1.85 9.93
CA MET A 1 -23.63 2.62 9.31
C MET A 1 -23.50 2.13 7.89
N THR A 2 -23.77 2.96 6.90
CA THR A 2 -23.43 2.62 5.51
C THR A 2 -21.91 2.59 5.39
N ALA A 3 -21.36 1.52 4.81
CA ALA A 3 -19.93 1.48 4.54
C ALA A 3 -19.60 2.64 3.60
N ALA A 4 -18.70 3.53 4.03
CA ALA A 4 -18.19 4.57 3.14
C ALA A 4 -17.44 3.87 2.00
N MET A 5 -17.74 4.24 0.76
CA MET A 5 -17.00 3.75 -0.39
C MET A 5 -15.57 4.28 -0.33
N VAL A 6 -14.60 3.40 -0.61
CA VAL A 6 -13.21 3.82 -0.78
C VAL A 6 -13.13 4.77 -1.99
N ILE A 7 -12.46 5.91 -1.81
CA ILE A 7 -12.25 6.89 -2.88
C ILE A 7 -11.37 6.23 -3.95
N PRO A 8 -11.67 6.35 -5.26
CA PRO A 8 -10.81 5.80 -6.31
C PRO A 8 -9.35 6.23 -6.15
N GLY A 9 -8.42 5.27 -6.17
CA GLY A 9 -6.99 5.48 -5.95
C GLY A 9 -6.54 5.38 -4.49
N ALA A 10 -7.47 5.33 -3.53
CA ALA A 10 -7.17 5.14 -2.10
C ALA A 10 -7.22 3.67 -1.67
N GLU A 11 -7.25 2.72 -2.61
CA GLU A 11 -7.27 1.29 -2.30
C GLU A 11 -5.93 0.85 -1.68
N SER A 12 -6.00 -0.11 -0.77
CA SER A 12 -4.82 -0.79 -0.23
C SER A 12 -3.96 -1.37 -1.35
N VAL A 13 -2.64 -1.36 -1.17
CA VAL A 13 -1.69 -1.93 -2.13
C VAL A 13 -1.12 -3.21 -1.56
N PHE A 14 -1.28 -4.33 -2.29
CA PHE A 14 -0.60 -5.58 -1.99
C PHE A 14 0.21 -6.03 -3.20
N LEU A 15 1.51 -6.20 -3.00
CA LEU A 15 2.47 -6.61 -4.03
C LEU A 15 3.20 -7.86 -3.51
N PRO A 16 2.90 -9.06 -4.03
CA PRO A 16 3.58 -10.28 -3.60
C PRO A 16 5.04 -10.29 -4.07
N GLY A 17 5.93 -10.84 -3.25
CA GLY A 17 7.36 -10.98 -3.53
C GLY A 17 7.96 -12.16 -2.75
N ASN A 18 9.17 -11.97 -2.23
CA ASN A 18 9.90 -12.96 -1.45
C ASN A 18 9.37 -13.12 -0.01
N SER A 19 10.07 -13.89 0.81
CA SER A 19 9.70 -14.19 2.20
C SER A 19 9.88 -13.02 3.19
N ILE A 20 10.43 -11.89 2.77
CA ILE A 20 10.58 -10.69 3.59
C ILE A 20 9.45 -9.72 3.26
N GLY A 21 8.64 -9.39 4.28
CA GLY A 21 7.51 -8.47 4.18
C GLY A 21 7.87 -7.04 4.61
N ILE A 22 7.37 -6.05 3.88
CA ILE A 22 7.44 -4.63 4.23
C ILE A 22 6.02 -4.08 4.36
N LEU A 23 5.68 -3.55 5.54
CA LEU A 23 4.44 -2.83 5.81
C LEU A 23 4.69 -1.32 5.69
N ILE A 24 3.91 -0.61 4.89
CA ILE A 24 4.06 0.83 4.67
C ILE A 24 2.77 1.56 5.05
N CYS A 25 2.80 2.34 6.14
CA CYS A 25 1.66 3.12 6.58
C CYS A 25 1.66 4.50 5.92
N HIS A 26 0.50 4.93 5.41
CA HIS A 26 0.30 6.32 5.01
C HIS A 26 0.11 7.23 6.25
N GLY A 27 0.24 8.55 6.03
CA GLY A 27 0.09 9.55 7.11
C GLY A 27 -1.37 9.91 7.42
N PHE A 28 -1.55 10.72 8.47
CA PHE A 28 -2.83 11.31 8.85
C PHE A 28 -3.46 12.08 7.68
N ASN A 29 -4.75 11.85 7.42
CA ASN A 29 -5.50 12.44 6.30
C ASN A 29 -4.97 12.08 4.89
N GLY A 30 -4.00 11.16 4.80
CA GLY A 30 -3.48 10.62 3.55
C GLY A 30 -4.19 9.33 3.13
N THR A 31 -3.73 8.75 2.03
CA THR A 31 -4.21 7.47 1.49
C THR A 31 -3.01 6.60 1.04
N PRO A 32 -3.20 5.29 0.77
CA PRO A 32 -2.15 4.41 0.25
C PRO A 32 -1.49 4.94 -1.04
N GLN A 33 -2.19 5.76 -1.82
CA GLN A 33 -1.64 6.43 -3.01
C GLN A 33 -0.33 7.18 -2.70
N SER A 34 -0.25 7.84 -1.55
CA SER A 34 0.92 8.64 -1.17
C SER A 34 2.20 7.82 -0.99
N VAL A 35 2.06 6.53 -0.68
CA VAL A 35 3.18 5.61 -0.43
C VAL A 35 3.32 4.54 -1.52
N ARG A 36 2.42 4.51 -2.52
CA ARG A 36 2.45 3.54 -3.62
C ARG A 36 3.78 3.51 -4.35
N TYR A 37 4.35 4.68 -4.65
CA TYR A 37 5.67 4.79 -5.30
C TYR A 37 6.76 4.05 -4.50
N LEU A 38 6.76 4.18 -3.17
CA LEU A 38 7.72 3.51 -2.32
C LEU A 38 7.50 1.99 -2.33
N GLY A 39 6.24 1.56 -2.24
CA GLY A 39 5.87 0.15 -2.32
C GLY A 39 6.30 -0.51 -3.64
N GLU A 40 6.08 0.15 -4.77
CA GLU A 40 6.51 -0.33 -6.09
C GLU A 40 8.03 -0.43 -6.19
N LYS A 41 8.79 0.49 -5.58
CA LYS A 41 10.26 0.42 -5.55
C LYS A 41 10.78 -0.73 -4.70
N PHE A 42 10.13 -1.06 -3.59
CA PHE A 42 10.49 -2.23 -2.79
C PHE A 42 10.08 -3.54 -3.46
N ALA A 43 8.89 -3.59 -4.07
CA ALA A 43 8.44 -4.75 -4.84
C ALA A 43 9.37 -5.03 -6.03
N ALA A 44 9.86 -3.99 -6.73
CA ALA A 44 10.85 -4.12 -7.80
C ALA A 44 12.20 -4.70 -7.33
N LYS A 45 12.50 -4.65 -6.03
CA LYS A 45 13.65 -5.32 -5.40
C LYS A 45 13.34 -6.74 -4.91
N GLY A 46 12.11 -7.21 -5.13
CA GLY A 46 11.67 -8.57 -4.82
C GLY A 46 11.01 -8.75 -3.46
N PHE A 47 10.76 -7.70 -2.68
CA PHE A 47 10.07 -7.81 -1.38
C PHE A 47 8.57 -8.00 -1.53
N THR A 48 7.94 -8.72 -0.59
CA THR A 48 6.48 -8.66 -0.42
C THR A 48 6.13 -7.34 0.26
N VAL A 49 5.17 -6.59 -0.27
CA VAL A 49 4.77 -5.27 0.24
C VAL A 49 3.28 -5.22 0.50
N PHE A 50 2.92 -4.63 1.63
CA PHE A 50 1.55 -4.23 1.93
C PHE A 50 1.49 -2.77 2.41
N ALA A 51 0.63 -1.97 1.78
CA ALA A 51 0.24 -0.66 2.29
C ALA A 51 -1.28 -0.70 2.54
N PRO A 52 -1.71 -0.72 3.81
CA PRO A 52 -3.13 -0.74 4.16
C PRO A 52 -3.81 0.57 3.79
#